data_AF-A0A8T3MGE9-F1
#
_entry.id   AF-A0A8T3MGE9-F1
#
_cell.length_a   1.000
_cell.length_b   1.000
_cell.length_c   1.000
_cell.angle_alpha   90.00
_cell.angle_beta   90.00
_cell.angle_gamma   90.00
#
_symmetry.space_group_name_H-M   'P 1'
#
loop_
_entity.id
_entity.type
_entity.pdbx_description
1 polymer ?
#
loop_
_entity_poly.entity_id
_entity_poly.type
_entity_poly.pdbx_seq_one_letter_code
_entity_poly.pdbx_strand_id
1 'polypeptide(L)'
;DGLLDFCREELGRIEAFCRERNVIGLAEEPLDIRWTPVFMRSFGGAMLDAPGPLDRGQKSFFAITPIPEEWSPDRAQSYLREMNSRQLRLLTIHEAVPGHYLQGVYANKLDSLPRAVFWSGLFAEGWAVYVTQVMMDLGYAADDPGVIINHWKYYLRAVVNAIVDARIHTAGMGEEEAVTLMVEGGFQEEAEARAKYDRARLSSTQLSTYFVGSMEFWSIEREARRRAAAASGDPRGAAAVPEPRVVGGFGDTPGFELRAHLEACISHGSPPTSILRRILLP
;
A
#
# COMPACT_ATOMS: atom_id res chain seq x y z
N ASP A 1 12.45 -19.90 7.28
CA ASP A 1 12.65 -19.29 8.62
C ASP A 1 13.13 -17.85 8.58
N GLY A 2 14.24 -17.51 7.89
CA GLY A 2 14.78 -16.14 7.88
C GLY A 2 13.88 -15.02 7.30
N LEU A 3 12.77 -15.34 6.61
CA LEU A 3 11.83 -14.33 6.09
C LEU A 3 11.09 -13.58 7.20
N LEU A 4 10.63 -14.29 8.24
CA LEU A 4 9.89 -13.66 9.34
C LEU A 4 10.81 -12.74 10.14
N ASP A 5 12.04 -13.19 10.42
CA ASP A 5 13.03 -12.41 11.16
C ASP A 5 13.44 -11.16 10.38
N PHE A 6 13.67 -11.30 9.06
CA PHE A 6 13.91 -10.15 8.19
C PHE A 6 12.79 -9.11 8.30
N CYS A 7 11.53 -9.52 8.22
CA CYS A 7 10.41 -8.58 8.32
C CYS A 7 10.28 -7.94 9.71
N ARG A 8 10.66 -8.65 10.79
CA ARG A 8 10.69 -8.06 12.16
C ARG A 8 11.76 -7.00 12.29
N GLU A 9 12.96 -7.29 11.81
CA GLU A 9 14.06 -6.31 11.78
C GLU A 9 13.71 -5.10 10.90
N GLU A 10 13.11 -5.36 9.74
CA GLU A 10 12.68 -4.34 8.80
C GLU A 10 11.60 -3.43 9.39
N LEU A 11 10.61 -3.99 10.08
CA LEU A 11 9.59 -3.21 10.80
C LEU A 11 10.24 -2.25 11.80
N GLY A 12 11.22 -2.73 12.58
CA GLY A 12 11.95 -1.88 13.51
C GLY A 12 12.68 -0.71 12.82
N ARG A 13 13.28 -0.96 11.65
CA ARG A 13 13.91 0.10 10.83
C ARG A 13 12.91 1.12 10.31
N ILE A 14 11.77 0.67 9.81
CA ILE A 14 10.69 1.52 9.30
C ILE A 14 10.16 2.42 10.43
N GLU A 15 9.86 1.85 11.60
CA GLU A 15 9.37 2.64 12.73
C GLU A 15 10.40 3.67 13.20
N ALA A 16 11.68 3.30 13.27
CA ALA A 16 12.76 4.23 13.61
C ALA A 16 12.81 5.40 12.62
N PHE A 17 12.72 5.11 11.32
CA PHE A 17 12.66 6.13 10.28
C PHE A 17 11.42 7.03 10.41
N CYS A 18 10.24 6.46 10.66
CA CYS A 18 9.02 7.24 10.88
C CYS A 18 9.15 8.20 12.08
N ARG A 19 9.80 7.76 13.18
CA ARG A 19 10.09 8.61 14.34
C ARG A 19 11.10 9.71 14.00
N GLU A 20 12.21 9.36 13.35
CA GLU A 20 13.29 10.30 13.00
C GLU A 20 12.80 11.41 12.05
N ARG A 21 12.02 11.04 11.03
CA ARG A 21 11.49 11.96 10.02
C ARG A 21 10.15 12.58 10.40
N ASN A 22 9.62 12.29 11.59
CA ASN A 22 8.34 12.78 12.07
C ASN A 22 7.19 12.53 11.06
N VAL A 23 7.13 11.33 10.48
CA VAL A 23 6.25 11.02 9.34
C VAL A 23 4.79 10.93 9.78
N ILE A 24 4.51 10.08 10.77
CA ILE A 24 3.17 9.83 11.29
C ILE A 24 3.26 9.29 12.72
N GLY A 25 2.23 9.53 13.54
CA GLY A 25 2.12 8.91 14.86
C GLY A 25 2.10 7.39 14.79
N LEU A 26 2.93 6.73 15.61
CA LEU A 26 2.98 5.27 15.70
C LEU A 26 1.99 4.75 16.75
N ALA A 27 1.65 3.47 16.60
CA ALA A 27 0.75 2.73 17.48
C ALA A 27 1.54 1.92 18.52
N GLU A 28 0.91 1.66 19.67
CA GLU A 28 1.44 0.75 20.71
C GLU A 28 0.76 -0.62 20.64
N GLU A 29 -0.33 -0.72 19.90
CA GLU A 29 -1.12 -1.93 19.70
C GLU A 29 -0.26 -3.07 19.11
N PRO A 30 -0.31 -4.30 19.62
CA PRO A 30 0.61 -5.35 19.18
C PRO A 30 0.42 -5.76 17.71
N LEU A 31 1.53 -5.90 16.99
CA LEU A 31 1.62 -6.49 15.65
C LEU A 31 2.54 -7.71 15.66
N ASP A 32 1.97 -8.90 15.43
CA ASP A 32 2.73 -10.14 15.38
C ASP A 32 3.04 -10.54 13.94
N ILE A 33 4.33 -10.71 13.63
CA ILE A 33 4.75 -11.26 12.33
C ILE A 33 4.79 -12.79 12.39
N ARG A 34 4.00 -13.46 11.54
CA ARG A 34 3.82 -14.92 11.56
C ARG A 34 3.74 -15.53 10.16
N TRP A 35 3.82 -16.86 10.10
CA TRP A 35 3.44 -17.59 8.88
C TRP A 35 1.93 -17.54 8.67
N THR A 36 1.50 -17.45 7.41
CA THR A 36 0.09 -17.57 7.04
C THR A 36 -0.47 -18.91 7.51
N PRO A 37 -1.58 -18.91 8.29
CA PRO A 37 -2.25 -20.13 8.71
C PRO A 37 -2.65 -21.00 7.52
N VAL A 38 -2.59 -22.32 7.67
CA VAL A 38 -2.77 -23.28 6.56
C VAL A 38 -4.05 -23.02 5.76
N PHE A 39 -5.16 -22.75 6.42
CA PHE A 39 -6.47 -22.49 5.79
C PHE A 39 -6.54 -21.17 4.99
N MET A 40 -5.56 -20.27 5.15
CA MET A 40 -5.48 -18.97 4.45
C MET A 40 -4.45 -18.96 3.31
N ARG A 41 -3.59 -19.98 3.20
CA ARG A 41 -2.46 -19.98 2.24
C ARG A 41 -2.90 -19.93 0.77
N SER A 42 -4.14 -20.29 0.47
CA SER A 42 -4.73 -20.19 -0.88
C SER A 42 -4.97 -18.76 -1.34
N PHE A 43 -5.14 -17.80 -0.42
CA PHE A 43 -5.31 -16.38 -0.72
C PHE A 43 -3.96 -15.65 -0.87
N GLY A 44 -2.93 -16.41 -1.29
CA GLY A 44 -1.52 -16.27 -0.94
C GLY A 44 -0.87 -14.90 -1.17
N GLY A 45 0.27 -14.72 -0.48
CA GLY A 45 1.07 -13.50 -0.45
C GLY A 45 1.53 -13.15 0.96
N ALA A 46 1.87 -11.88 1.18
CA ALA A 46 1.94 -11.30 2.51
C ALA A 46 0.63 -10.54 2.76
N MET A 47 0.10 -10.56 3.98
CA MET A 47 -1.18 -9.91 4.30
C MET A 47 -1.25 -9.48 5.77
N LEU A 48 -1.98 -8.40 6.01
CA LEU A 48 -2.45 -8.05 7.34
C LEU A 48 -3.77 -8.78 7.67
N ASP A 49 -3.76 -9.51 8.79
CA ASP A 49 -4.94 -10.06 9.45
C ASP A 49 -5.21 -9.24 10.72
N ALA A 50 -6.22 -8.36 10.64
CA ALA A 50 -6.59 -7.43 11.70
C ALA A 50 -7.87 -7.89 12.41
N PRO A 51 -8.04 -7.56 13.70
CA PRO A 51 -9.26 -7.90 14.41
C PRO A 51 -10.49 -7.22 13.81
N GLY A 52 -11.65 -7.88 13.97
CA GLY A 52 -12.92 -7.32 13.53
C GLY A 52 -13.28 -6.04 14.30
N PRO A 53 -14.18 -5.21 13.75
CA PRO A 53 -14.52 -3.90 14.34
C PRO A 53 -15.15 -3.98 15.74
N LEU A 54 -15.60 -5.16 16.15
CA LEU A 54 -16.18 -5.42 17.48
C LEU A 54 -15.21 -6.14 18.43
N ASP A 55 -14.09 -6.65 17.93
CA ASP A 55 -13.13 -7.44 18.69
C ASP A 55 -12.14 -6.52 19.42
N ARG A 56 -12.36 -6.30 20.71
CA ARG A 56 -11.52 -5.43 21.53
C ARG A 56 -10.35 -6.18 22.15
N GLY A 57 -9.19 -5.52 22.26
CA GLY A 57 -7.99 -6.05 22.92
C GLY A 57 -7.26 -7.17 22.16
N GLN A 58 -7.64 -7.43 20.90
CA GLN A 58 -6.98 -8.39 20.04
C GLN A 58 -5.74 -7.77 19.36
N LYS A 59 -4.84 -8.64 18.93
CA LYS A 59 -3.64 -8.28 18.16
C LYS A 59 -3.89 -8.38 16.67
N SER A 60 -3.14 -7.60 15.90
CA SER A 60 -3.04 -7.75 14.45
C SER A 60 -1.89 -8.67 14.08
N PHE A 61 -1.97 -9.32 12.93
CA PHE A 61 -0.93 -10.20 12.43
C PHE A 61 -0.48 -9.78 11.03
N PHE A 62 0.81 -9.56 10.87
CA PHE A 62 1.42 -9.49 9.54
C PHE A 62 1.85 -10.91 9.14
N ALA A 63 1.05 -11.54 8.28
CA ALA A 63 1.24 -12.91 7.84
C ALA A 63 2.03 -12.97 6.53
N ILE A 64 3.05 -13.85 6.48
CA ILE A 64 3.83 -14.14 5.27
C ILE A 64 3.53 -15.59 4.88
N THR A 65 3.16 -15.82 3.62
CA THR A 65 2.85 -17.19 3.16
C THR A 65 4.16 -17.96 2.92
N PRO A 66 4.35 -19.12 3.58
CA PRO A 66 5.53 -19.94 3.33
C PRO A 66 5.47 -20.57 1.94
N ILE A 67 6.63 -20.90 1.39
CA ILE A 67 6.74 -21.65 0.14
C ILE A 67 6.20 -23.06 0.39
N PRO A 68 5.21 -23.54 -0.39
CA PRO A 68 4.72 -24.91 -0.28
C PRO A 68 5.79 -25.94 -0.62
N GLU A 69 5.86 -27.03 0.13
CA GLU A 69 6.87 -28.10 -0.04
C GLU A 69 6.70 -28.84 -1.37
N GLU A 70 5.48 -28.87 -1.90
CA GLU A 70 5.12 -29.51 -3.16
C GLU A 70 5.52 -28.70 -4.41
N TRP A 71 6.01 -27.46 -4.25
CA TRP A 71 6.47 -26.66 -5.38
C TRP A 71 7.78 -27.22 -5.96
N SER A 72 7.88 -27.20 -7.29
CA SER A 72 9.15 -27.49 -7.95
C SER A 72 10.22 -26.47 -7.53
N PRO A 73 11.52 -26.85 -7.55
CA PRO A 73 12.60 -25.91 -7.26
C PRO A 73 12.53 -24.64 -8.11
N ASP A 74 12.18 -24.74 -9.39
CA ASP A 74 12.06 -23.60 -10.29
C ASP A 74 10.92 -22.65 -9.89
N ARG A 75 9.76 -23.21 -9.49
CA ARG A 75 8.62 -22.40 -9.03
C ARG A 75 8.93 -21.71 -7.70
N ALA A 76 9.54 -22.42 -6.77
CA ALA A 76 10.00 -21.86 -5.50
C ALA A 76 11.01 -20.73 -5.71
N GLN A 77 11.97 -20.93 -6.63
CA GLN A 77 12.95 -19.91 -6.96
C GLN A 77 12.33 -18.69 -7.64
N SER A 78 11.39 -18.89 -8.57
CA SER A 78 10.64 -17.79 -9.21
C SER A 78 9.89 -16.95 -8.16
N TYR A 79 9.22 -17.59 -7.20
CA TYR A 79 8.57 -16.89 -6.10
C TYR A 79 9.56 -16.13 -5.21
N LEU A 80 10.71 -16.71 -4.88
CA LEU A 80 11.74 -16.04 -4.08
C LEU A 80 12.40 -14.85 -4.80
N ARG A 81 12.51 -14.89 -6.14
CA ARG A 81 12.96 -13.73 -6.93
C ARG A 81 11.95 -12.59 -6.87
N GLU A 82 10.66 -12.91 -6.91
CA GLU A 82 9.60 -11.91 -6.72
C GLU A 82 9.60 -11.37 -5.28
N MET A 83 9.61 -12.25 -4.28
CA MET A 83 9.67 -11.95 -2.84
C MET A 83 11.10 -11.77 -2.32
N ASN A 84 11.93 -11.04 -3.07
CA ASN A 84 13.29 -10.73 -2.65
C ASN A 84 13.32 -9.74 -1.47
N SER A 85 14.48 -9.58 -0.83
CA SER A 85 14.63 -8.73 0.36
C SER A 85 14.16 -7.29 0.14
N ARG A 86 14.39 -6.68 -1.02
CA ARG A 86 13.95 -5.32 -1.35
C ARG A 86 12.43 -5.24 -1.48
N GLN A 87 11.82 -6.26 -2.07
CA GLN A 87 10.36 -6.39 -2.14
C GLN A 87 9.74 -6.53 -0.75
N LEU A 88 10.38 -7.31 0.14
CA LEU A 88 9.92 -7.48 1.52
C LEU A 88 9.98 -6.16 2.32
N ARG A 89 10.92 -5.26 2.03
CA ARG A 89 10.93 -3.91 2.63
C ARG A 89 9.66 -3.13 2.29
N LEU A 90 9.35 -3.06 1.01
CA LEU A 90 8.15 -2.36 0.51
C LEU A 90 6.86 -3.01 1.02
N LEU A 91 6.82 -4.34 1.07
CA LEU A 91 5.68 -5.07 1.64
C LEU A 91 5.53 -4.80 3.14
N THR A 92 6.63 -4.69 3.88
CA THR A 92 6.56 -4.37 5.31
C THR A 92 6.01 -2.95 5.52
N ILE A 93 6.36 -1.99 4.65
CA ILE A 93 5.71 -0.66 4.65
C ILE A 93 4.21 -0.77 4.36
N HIS A 94 3.84 -1.50 3.31
CA HIS A 94 2.46 -1.67 2.84
C HIS A 94 1.55 -2.33 3.88
N GLU A 95 2.00 -3.42 4.49
CA GLU A 95 1.20 -4.22 5.42
C GLU A 95 1.26 -3.69 6.86
N ALA A 96 2.41 -3.17 7.29
CA ALA A 96 2.63 -2.77 8.67
C ALA A 96 2.55 -1.24 8.85
N VAL A 97 3.70 -0.57 8.91
CA VAL A 97 3.80 0.86 9.23
C VAL A 97 4.42 1.59 8.03
N PRO A 98 3.88 2.75 7.62
CA PRO A 98 2.61 3.35 8.02
C PRO A 98 1.36 2.78 7.31
N GLY A 99 1.46 1.61 6.67
CA GLY A 99 0.41 1.00 5.86
C GLY A 99 -0.80 0.42 6.62
N HIS A 100 -1.23 -0.78 6.25
CA HIS A 100 -2.51 -1.34 6.70
C HIS A 100 -2.66 -1.46 8.21
N TYR A 101 -1.62 -1.90 8.93
CA TYR A 101 -1.71 -2.08 10.39
C TYR A 101 -1.99 -0.75 11.07
N LEU A 102 -1.23 0.29 10.72
CA LEU A 102 -1.41 1.61 11.33
C LEU A 102 -2.78 2.20 10.96
N GLN A 103 -3.18 2.04 9.69
CA GLN A 103 -4.51 2.42 9.23
C GLN A 103 -5.63 1.74 10.03
N GLY A 104 -5.50 0.44 10.30
CA GLY A 104 -6.46 -0.33 11.10
C GLY A 104 -6.51 0.14 12.56
N VAL A 105 -5.35 0.42 13.16
CA VAL A 105 -5.27 0.97 14.52
C VAL A 105 -6.00 2.31 14.62
N TYR A 106 -5.78 3.23 13.69
CA TYR A 106 -6.48 4.52 13.67
C TYR A 106 -7.98 4.36 13.45
N ALA A 107 -8.39 3.45 12.56
CA ALA A 107 -9.80 3.15 12.33
C ALA A 107 -10.50 2.61 13.60
N ASN A 108 -9.80 1.80 14.39
CA ASN A 108 -10.34 1.21 15.63
C ASN A 108 -10.53 2.22 16.79
N LYS A 109 -9.85 3.38 16.72
CA LYS A 109 -10.02 4.50 17.68
C LYS A 109 -11.31 5.30 17.42
N LEU A 110 -11.95 5.10 16.28
CA LEU A 110 -13.14 5.84 15.89
C LEU A 110 -14.39 5.25 16.55
N ASP A 111 -15.14 6.08 17.27
CA ASP A 111 -16.44 5.73 17.85
C ASP A 111 -17.57 5.84 16.81
N SER A 112 -17.51 5.02 15.76
CA SER A 112 -18.53 4.98 14.71
C SER A 112 -18.65 3.58 14.12
N LEU A 113 -19.67 2.83 14.56
CA LEU A 113 -19.92 1.49 14.08
C LEU A 113 -20.07 1.40 12.54
N PRO A 114 -20.82 2.30 11.87
CA PRO A 114 -20.91 2.25 10.40
C PRO A 114 -19.55 2.44 9.71
N ARG A 115 -18.70 3.34 10.21
CA ARG A 115 -17.36 3.57 9.62
C ARG A 115 -16.37 2.46 9.96
N ALA A 116 -16.56 1.75 11.06
CA ALA A 116 -15.78 0.59 11.44
C ALA A 116 -16.17 -0.66 10.62
N VAL A 117 -17.45 -0.82 10.27
CA VAL A 117 -17.96 -2.00 9.55
C VAL A 117 -17.86 -1.84 8.03
N PHE A 118 -18.20 -0.67 7.48
CA PHE A 118 -18.26 -0.43 6.03
C PHE A 118 -16.98 0.22 5.50
N TRP A 119 -15.87 -0.50 5.62
CA TRP A 119 -14.58 -0.06 5.08
C TRP A 119 -14.53 -0.19 3.55
N SER A 120 -13.71 0.65 2.92
CA SER A 120 -13.52 0.72 1.48
C SER A 120 -12.18 0.11 1.07
N GLY A 121 -12.19 -0.85 0.15
CA GLY A 121 -10.97 -1.41 -0.44
C GLY A 121 -10.15 -0.36 -1.20
N LEU A 122 -10.81 0.61 -1.86
CA LEU A 122 -10.14 1.75 -2.48
C LEU A 122 -9.36 2.60 -1.47
N PHE A 123 -9.92 2.79 -0.28
CA PHE A 123 -9.22 3.49 0.79
C PHE A 123 -8.06 2.63 1.30
N ALA A 124 -8.31 1.38 1.68
CA ALA A 124 -7.31 0.55 2.35
C ALA A 124 -6.09 0.29 1.44
N GLU A 125 -6.32 -0.20 0.23
CA GLU A 125 -5.23 -0.52 -0.71
C GLU A 125 -4.60 0.74 -1.30
N GLY A 126 -5.43 1.76 -1.57
CA GLY A 126 -4.94 3.05 -2.02
C GLY A 126 -4.03 3.72 -1.00
N TRP A 127 -4.38 3.67 0.28
CA TRP A 127 -3.57 4.19 1.38
C TRP A 127 -2.22 3.51 1.43
N ALA A 128 -2.19 2.18 1.45
CA ALA A 128 -0.96 1.42 1.59
C ALA A 128 0.02 1.66 0.42
N VAL A 129 -0.48 1.75 -0.82
CA VAL A 129 0.34 2.13 -1.99
C VAL A 129 0.80 3.58 -1.89
N TYR A 130 -0.10 4.50 -1.51
CA TYR A 130 0.18 5.91 -1.35
C TYR A 130 1.30 6.16 -0.33
N VAL A 131 1.19 5.59 0.88
CA VAL A 131 2.20 5.81 1.92
C VAL A 131 3.51 5.07 1.67
N THR A 132 3.48 4.00 0.88
CA THR A 132 4.72 3.39 0.36
C THR A 132 5.49 4.41 -0.49
N GLN A 133 4.82 5.12 -1.40
CA GLN A 133 5.44 6.21 -2.16
C GLN A 133 5.92 7.35 -1.23
N VAL A 134 5.13 7.75 -0.24
CA VAL A 134 5.53 8.80 0.73
C VAL A 134 6.82 8.42 1.46
N MET A 135 6.97 7.17 1.92
CA MET A 135 8.20 6.69 2.55
C MET A 135 9.40 6.77 1.61
N MET A 136 9.21 6.44 0.33
CA MET A 136 10.26 6.55 -0.68
C MET A 136 10.62 8.02 -0.97
N ASP A 137 9.64 8.92 -1.04
CA ASP A 137 9.85 10.35 -1.26
C ASP A 137 10.64 11.00 -0.10
N LEU A 138 10.46 10.49 1.11
CA LEU A 138 11.19 10.92 2.31
C LEU A 138 12.60 10.30 2.42
N GLY A 139 12.96 9.42 1.49
CA GLY A 139 14.30 8.83 1.40
C GLY A 139 14.50 7.55 2.21
N TYR A 140 13.44 6.79 2.49
CA TYR A 140 13.59 5.47 3.12
C TYR A 140 14.46 4.53 2.27
N ALA A 141 15.51 3.98 2.87
CA ALA A 141 16.48 3.09 2.20
C ALA A 141 17.07 3.65 0.88
N ALA A 142 17.20 4.98 0.78
CA ALA A 142 17.73 5.65 -0.41
C ALA A 142 19.19 5.33 -0.73
N ASP A 143 19.92 4.71 0.20
CA ASP A 143 21.28 4.21 0.04
C ASP A 143 21.38 2.95 -0.84
N ASP A 144 20.27 2.23 -1.08
CA ASP A 144 20.20 1.11 -2.04
C ASP A 144 19.35 1.50 -3.26
N PRO A 145 19.98 1.89 -4.40
CA PRO A 145 19.26 2.18 -5.65
C PRO A 145 18.36 1.05 -6.14
N GLY A 146 18.67 -0.20 -5.75
CA GLY A 146 17.84 -1.35 -6.06
C GLY A 146 16.47 -1.30 -5.39
N VAL A 147 16.35 -0.70 -4.19
CA VAL A 147 15.04 -0.51 -3.54
C VAL A 147 14.18 0.47 -4.34
N ILE A 148 14.78 1.55 -4.86
CA ILE A 148 14.08 2.55 -5.68
C ILE A 148 13.56 1.91 -6.98
N ILE A 149 14.39 1.13 -7.67
CA ILE A 149 13.96 0.41 -8.89
C ILE A 149 12.85 -0.59 -8.55
N ASN A 150 13.01 -1.34 -7.45
CA ASN A 150 12.00 -2.32 -7.03
C ASN A 150 10.69 -1.66 -6.58
N HIS A 151 10.75 -0.43 -6.04
CA HIS A 151 9.57 0.39 -5.75
C HIS A 151 8.80 0.77 -7.02
N TRP A 152 9.49 1.17 -8.08
CA TRP A 152 8.81 1.44 -9.34
C TRP A 152 8.22 0.18 -9.98
N LYS A 153 8.89 -0.97 -9.85
CA LYS A 153 8.30 -2.29 -10.17
C LYS A 153 7.05 -2.57 -9.33
N TYR A 154 7.10 -2.30 -8.02
CA TYR A 154 5.97 -2.45 -7.10
C TYR A 154 4.78 -1.59 -7.53
N TYR A 155 5.03 -0.34 -7.91
CA TYR A 155 3.98 0.57 -8.38
C TYR A 155 3.43 0.17 -9.76
N LEU A 156 4.29 -0.24 -10.70
CA LEU A 156 3.86 -0.78 -12.00
C LEU A 156 2.91 -1.97 -11.85
N ARG A 157 3.11 -2.81 -10.83
CA ARG A 157 2.17 -3.88 -10.50
C ARG A 157 0.76 -3.36 -10.21
N ALA A 158 0.61 -2.26 -9.46
CA ALA A 158 -0.71 -1.66 -9.21
C ALA A 158 -1.35 -1.15 -10.52
N VAL A 159 -0.55 -0.53 -11.39
CA VAL A 159 -1.01 -0.05 -12.72
C VAL A 159 -1.48 -1.22 -13.59
N VAL A 160 -0.66 -2.26 -13.72
CA VAL A 160 -0.98 -3.44 -14.54
C VAL A 160 -2.18 -4.18 -13.96
N ASN A 161 -2.32 -4.27 -12.63
CA ASN A 161 -3.50 -4.85 -11.99
C ASN A 161 -4.79 -4.18 -12.46
N ALA A 162 -4.83 -2.84 -12.50
CA ALA A 162 -6.00 -2.11 -12.98
C ALA A 162 -6.30 -2.35 -14.47
N ILE A 163 -5.26 -2.47 -15.31
CA ILE A 163 -5.42 -2.78 -16.74
C ILE A 163 -5.97 -4.20 -16.93
N VAL A 164 -5.37 -5.19 -16.26
CA VAL A 164 -5.77 -6.60 -16.36
C VAL A 164 -7.21 -6.80 -15.87
N ASP A 165 -7.54 -6.25 -14.70
CA ASP A 165 -8.88 -6.31 -14.12
C ASP A 165 -9.93 -5.71 -15.07
N ALA A 166 -9.70 -4.51 -15.58
CA ALA A 166 -10.60 -3.88 -16.54
C ALA A 166 -10.73 -4.69 -17.84
N ARG A 167 -9.62 -5.08 -18.46
CA ARG A 167 -9.64 -5.72 -19.79
C ARG A 167 -10.16 -7.15 -19.76
N ILE A 168 -9.96 -7.91 -18.68
CA ILE A 168 -10.58 -9.24 -18.53
C ILE A 168 -12.11 -9.09 -18.54
N HIS A 169 -12.64 -8.12 -17.80
CA HIS A 169 -14.09 -7.97 -17.64
C HIS A 169 -14.79 -7.17 -18.74
N THR A 170 -14.09 -6.28 -19.45
CA THR A 170 -14.72 -5.39 -20.45
C THR A 170 -14.24 -5.60 -21.88
N ALA A 171 -13.11 -6.29 -22.09
CA ALA A 171 -12.48 -6.46 -23.40
C ALA A 171 -12.13 -7.91 -23.76
N GLY A 172 -12.43 -8.88 -22.90
CA GLY A 172 -12.19 -10.30 -23.17
C GLY A 172 -10.71 -10.72 -23.18
N MET A 173 -9.85 -10.00 -22.44
CA MET A 173 -8.43 -10.34 -22.32
C MET A 173 -8.23 -11.79 -21.82
N GLY A 174 -7.51 -12.59 -22.61
CA GLY A 174 -7.17 -13.98 -22.29
C GLY A 174 -5.93 -14.12 -21.39
N GLU A 175 -5.67 -15.34 -20.92
CA GLU A 175 -4.53 -15.64 -20.02
C GLU A 175 -3.18 -15.24 -20.62
N GLU A 176 -2.92 -15.61 -21.87
CA GLU A 176 -1.65 -15.33 -22.54
C GLU A 176 -1.38 -13.83 -22.64
N GLU A 177 -2.40 -13.04 -23.00
CA GLU A 177 -2.29 -11.57 -23.07
C GLU A 177 -2.06 -10.96 -21.69
N ALA A 178 -2.80 -11.42 -20.67
CA ALA A 178 -2.67 -10.93 -19.30
C ALA A 178 -1.30 -11.25 -18.70
N VAL A 179 -0.81 -12.48 -18.87
CA VAL A 179 0.49 -12.94 -18.38
C VAL A 179 1.61 -12.19 -19.10
N THR A 180 1.54 -12.05 -20.43
CA THR A 180 2.52 -11.27 -21.21
C THR A 180 2.58 -9.82 -20.71
N LEU A 181 1.43 -9.16 -20.50
CA LEU A 181 1.39 -7.81 -19.97
C LEU A 181 2.03 -7.70 -18.58
N MET A 182 1.77 -8.65 -17.68
CA MET A 182 2.33 -8.66 -16.33
C MET A 182 3.84 -8.94 -16.29
N VAL A 183 4.32 -9.86 -17.14
CA VAL A 183 5.73 -10.25 -17.18
C VAL A 183 6.56 -9.20 -17.94
N GLU A 184 6.18 -8.86 -19.16
CA GLU A 184 6.96 -7.94 -20.01
C GLU A 184 6.72 -6.47 -19.67
N GLY A 185 5.48 -6.11 -19.35
CA GLY A 185 5.11 -4.72 -19.03
C GLY A 185 5.23 -4.38 -17.53
N GLY A 186 5.00 -5.37 -16.66
CA GLY A 186 5.06 -5.20 -15.20
C GLY A 186 6.32 -5.76 -14.54
N PHE A 187 7.20 -6.42 -15.30
CA PHE A 187 8.42 -7.07 -14.82
C PHE A 187 8.19 -8.11 -13.72
N GLN A 188 7.00 -8.72 -13.67
CA GLN A 188 6.65 -9.72 -12.67
C GLN A 188 7.19 -11.10 -13.06
N GLU A 189 7.42 -11.95 -12.07
CA GLU A 189 7.67 -13.36 -12.29
C GLU A 189 6.41 -14.09 -12.79
N GLU A 190 6.57 -15.10 -13.64
CA GLU A 190 5.44 -15.81 -14.28
C GLU A 190 4.50 -16.47 -13.27
N ALA A 191 5.05 -17.06 -12.19
CA ALA A 191 4.26 -17.68 -11.13
C ALA A 191 3.30 -16.68 -10.46
N GLU A 192 3.77 -15.45 -10.28
CA GLU A 192 3.00 -14.35 -9.69
C GLU A 192 1.95 -13.82 -10.70
N ALA A 193 2.31 -13.72 -11.98
CA ALA A 193 1.39 -13.30 -13.05
C ALA A 193 0.21 -14.26 -13.22
N ARG A 194 0.45 -15.57 -13.25
CA ARG A 194 -0.62 -16.58 -13.36
C ARG A 194 -1.55 -16.57 -12.15
N ALA A 195 -0.99 -16.48 -10.94
CA ALA A 195 -1.79 -16.37 -9.72
C ALA A 195 -2.70 -15.12 -9.72
N LYS A 196 -2.20 -13.99 -10.24
CA LYS A 196 -3.01 -12.78 -10.41
C LYS A 196 -4.11 -12.95 -11.46
N TYR A 197 -3.83 -13.61 -12.58
CA TYR A 197 -4.85 -13.88 -13.60
C TYR A 197 -6.00 -14.71 -13.02
N ASP A 198 -5.70 -15.76 -12.25
CA ASP A 198 -6.72 -16.57 -11.58
C ASP A 198 -7.53 -15.72 -10.57
N ARG A 199 -6.86 -14.88 -9.78
CA ARG A 199 -7.54 -13.94 -8.86
C ARG A 199 -8.46 -12.97 -9.60
N ALA A 200 -8.02 -12.42 -10.74
CA ALA A 200 -8.79 -11.48 -11.54
C ALA A 200 -10.05 -12.14 -12.14
N ARG A 201 -10.01 -13.45 -12.41
CA ARG A 201 -11.18 -14.20 -12.91
C ARG A 201 -12.18 -14.55 -11.83
N LEU A 202 -11.71 -14.68 -10.59
CA LEU A 202 -12.52 -15.08 -9.43
C LEU A 202 -13.04 -13.88 -8.62
N SER A 203 -12.64 -12.67 -8.99
CA SER A 203 -13.10 -11.41 -8.41
C SER A 203 -13.41 -10.40 -9.51
N SER A 204 -13.83 -9.20 -9.15
CA SER A 204 -13.95 -8.08 -10.10
C SER A 204 -13.73 -6.77 -9.37
N THR A 205 -13.16 -5.78 -10.07
CA THR A 205 -12.86 -4.42 -9.55
C THR A 205 -11.81 -4.35 -8.43
N GLN A 206 -11.53 -5.47 -7.77
CA GLN A 206 -10.66 -5.52 -6.60
C GLN A 206 -9.21 -5.21 -6.96
N LEU A 207 -8.69 -5.75 -8.06
CA LEU A 207 -7.33 -5.48 -8.50
C LEU A 207 -7.13 -4.02 -8.94
N SER A 208 -8.19 -3.34 -9.36
CA SER A 208 -8.15 -1.90 -9.67
C SER A 208 -8.03 -1.01 -8.42
N THR A 209 -8.39 -1.50 -7.23
CA THR A 209 -8.48 -0.67 -6.00
C THR A 209 -7.15 -0.06 -5.61
N TYR A 210 -6.04 -0.78 -5.77
CA TYR A 210 -4.68 -0.33 -5.47
C TYR A 210 -4.34 0.97 -6.22
N PHE A 211 -4.43 0.93 -7.56
CA PHE A 211 -4.08 2.05 -8.43
C PHE A 211 -5.07 3.20 -8.32
N VAL A 212 -6.38 2.90 -8.42
CA VAL A 212 -7.40 3.96 -8.37
C VAL A 212 -7.40 4.64 -7.00
N GLY A 213 -7.28 3.86 -5.93
CA GLY A 213 -7.20 4.37 -4.57
C GLY A 213 -6.00 5.29 -4.36
N SER A 214 -4.80 4.86 -4.78
CA SER A 214 -3.60 5.67 -4.61
C SER A 214 -3.65 6.96 -5.41
N MET A 215 -4.20 6.92 -6.64
CA MET A 215 -4.47 8.12 -7.45
C MET A 215 -5.40 9.12 -6.76
N GLU A 216 -6.43 8.64 -6.05
CA GLU A 216 -7.30 9.51 -5.26
C GLU A 216 -6.56 10.13 -4.07
N PHE A 217 -5.72 9.38 -3.34
CA PHE A 217 -4.91 9.94 -2.25
C PHE A 217 -3.93 11.01 -2.74
N TRP A 218 -3.17 10.78 -3.82
CA TRP A 218 -2.30 11.81 -4.39
C TRP A 218 -3.08 13.04 -4.87
N SER A 219 -4.28 12.84 -5.40
CA SER A 219 -5.15 13.95 -5.83
C SER A 219 -5.66 14.76 -4.64
N ILE A 220 -5.98 14.11 -3.52
CA ILE A 220 -6.36 14.76 -2.25
C ILE A 220 -5.17 15.52 -1.66
N GLU A 221 -3.97 14.91 -1.59
CA GLU A 221 -2.76 15.57 -1.09
C GLU A 221 -2.42 16.81 -1.92
N ARG A 222 -2.42 16.68 -3.26
CA ARG A 222 -2.13 17.80 -4.17
C ARG A 222 -3.06 18.97 -3.94
N GLU A 223 -4.36 18.71 -3.76
CA GLU A 223 -5.33 19.76 -3.50
C GLU A 223 -5.14 20.39 -2.12
N ALA A 224 -4.86 19.59 -1.09
CA ALA A 224 -4.52 20.08 0.25
C ALA A 224 -3.29 21.00 0.21
N ARG A 225 -2.23 20.58 -0.51
CA ARG A 225 -1.02 21.37 -0.75
C ARG A 225 -1.31 22.69 -1.46
N ARG A 226 -2.15 22.68 -2.50
CA ARG A 226 -2.50 23.91 -3.24
C ARG A 226 -3.26 24.90 -2.37
N ARG A 227 -4.22 24.43 -1.55
CA ARG A 227 -4.96 25.26 -0.59
C ARG A 227 -4.04 25.84 0.47
N ALA A 228 -3.15 25.02 1.03
CA ALA A 228 -2.15 25.45 2.01
C ALA A 228 -1.20 26.52 1.43
N ALA A 229 -0.67 26.29 0.23
CA ALA A 229 0.22 27.24 -0.43
C ALA A 229 -0.49 28.58 -0.72
N ALA A 230 -1.74 28.55 -1.19
CA ALA A 230 -2.53 29.77 -1.40
C ALA A 230 -2.81 30.53 -0.09
N ALA A 231 -3.02 29.83 1.03
CA ALA A 231 -3.25 30.43 2.33
C ALA A 231 -1.96 30.89 3.05
N SER A 232 -0.79 30.38 2.64
CA SER A 232 0.50 30.65 3.29
C SER A 232 1.03 32.07 3.09
N GLY A 233 0.49 32.82 2.11
CA GLY A 233 1.02 34.11 1.68
C GLY A 233 2.20 34.01 0.70
N ASP A 234 2.60 32.82 0.24
CA ASP A 234 3.59 32.66 -0.82
C ASP A 234 3.10 33.36 -2.11
N PRO A 235 3.94 34.20 -2.77
CA PRO A 235 3.53 34.97 -3.95
C PRO A 235 3.17 34.10 -5.16
N ARG A 236 3.63 32.84 -5.21
CA ARG A 236 3.23 31.87 -6.24
C ARG A 236 1.83 31.29 -5.98
N GLY A 237 1.30 31.44 -4.77
CA GLY A 237 0.03 30.86 -4.34
C GLY A 237 -0.02 29.36 -4.60
N ALA A 238 -1.11 28.87 -5.19
CA ALA A 238 -1.26 27.46 -5.55
C ALA A 238 -0.20 26.95 -6.54
N ALA A 239 0.44 27.83 -7.33
CA ALA A 239 1.52 27.45 -8.24
C ALA A 239 2.85 27.14 -7.53
N ALA A 240 2.93 27.30 -6.20
CA ALA A 240 4.07 26.82 -5.42
C ALA A 240 4.14 25.28 -5.36
N VAL A 241 3.03 24.58 -5.65
CA VAL A 241 2.98 23.12 -5.71
C VAL A 241 3.33 22.69 -7.14
N PRO A 242 4.50 22.07 -7.37
CA PRO A 242 4.88 21.64 -8.71
C PRO A 242 3.95 20.52 -9.20
N GLU A 243 3.75 20.46 -10.52
CA GLU A 243 3.16 19.26 -11.12
C GLU A 243 4.14 18.10 -10.94
N PRO A 244 3.69 16.96 -10.37
CA PRO A 244 4.57 15.83 -10.17
C PRO A 244 4.95 15.23 -11.52
N ARG A 245 6.23 14.86 -11.68
CA ARG A 245 6.73 14.20 -12.91
C ARG A 245 6.19 12.77 -13.07
N VAL A 246 5.87 12.13 -11.95
CA VAL A 246 5.19 10.82 -11.86
C VAL A 246 4.06 10.95 -10.82
N VAL A 247 3.82 9.94 -9.97
CA VAL A 247 2.95 10.01 -8.79
C VAL A 247 3.80 10.28 -7.54
N GLY A 248 3.22 10.98 -6.55
CA GLY A 248 3.96 11.45 -5.38
C GLY A 248 5.05 12.48 -5.73
N GLY A 249 6.11 12.53 -4.94
CA GLY A 249 7.26 13.40 -5.16
C GLY A 249 6.94 14.89 -4.98
N PHE A 250 5.94 15.22 -4.17
CA PHE A 250 5.64 16.60 -3.85
C PHE A 250 6.76 17.16 -2.95
N GLY A 251 7.51 18.12 -3.46
CA GLY A 251 8.50 18.84 -2.66
C GLY A 251 7.86 19.67 -1.54
N ASP A 252 8.71 20.36 -0.77
CA ASP A 252 8.27 21.27 0.29
C ASP A 252 7.24 22.26 -0.23
N THR A 253 6.11 22.34 0.46
CA THR A 253 4.98 23.18 0.08
C THR A 253 4.70 24.16 1.21
N PRO A 254 4.72 25.49 0.95
CA PRO A 254 4.42 26.49 1.97
C PRO A 254 3.09 26.25 2.68
N GLY A 255 3.12 26.23 4.01
CA GLY A 255 1.95 26.06 4.87
C GLY A 255 1.36 24.64 4.90
N PHE A 256 1.97 23.66 4.24
CA PHE A 256 1.51 22.27 4.23
C PHE A 256 2.34 21.40 5.17
N GLU A 257 1.67 20.74 6.10
CA GLU A 257 2.29 19.83 7.06
C GLU A 257 1.96 18.37 6.71
N LEU A 258 2.95 17.63 6.18
CA LEU A 258 2.74 16.25 5.71
C LEU A 258 2.20 15.34 6.83
N ARG A 259 2.77 15.41 8.03
CA ARG A 259 2.33 14.59 9.17
C ARG A 259 0.85 14.82 9.48
N ALA A 260 0.44 16.09 9.58
CA ALA A 260 -0.94 16.45 9.87
C ALA A 260 -1.89 15.96 8.76
N HIS A 261 -1.45 16.03 7.50
CA HIS A 261 -2.20 15.49 6.37
C HIS A 261 -2.40 13.98 6.46
N LEU A 262 -1.33 13.21 6.71
CA LEU A 262 -1.39 11.76 6.83
C LEU A 262 -2.29 11.32 7.99
N GLU A 263 -2.14 11.94 9.16
CA GLU A 263 -2.97 11.65 10.33
C GLU A 263 -4.44 11.99 10.07
N ALA A 264 -4.74 13.10 9.39
CA ALA A 264 -6.11 13.44 9.00
C ALA A 264 -6.72 12.41 8.04
N CYS A 265 -5.94 11.91 7.07
CA CYS A 265 -6.40 10.88 6.12
C CYS A 265 -6.90 9.61 6.82
N ILE A 266 -6.20 9.11 7.85
CA ILE A 266 -6.54 7.83 8.52
C ILE A 266 -7.41 7.95 9.76
N SER A 267 -7.64 9.17 10.26
CA SER A 267 -8.45 9.40 11.49
C SER A 267 -9.97 9.28 11.27
N HIS A 268 -10.41 8.81 10.11
CA HIS A 268 -11.82 8.83 9.70
C HIS A 268 -12.40 7.45 9.43
N GLY A 269 -11.72 6.38 9.87
CA GLY A 269 -11.99 5.01 9.44
C GLY A 269 -11.45 4.81 8.04
N SER A 270 -12.14 4.01 7.23
CA SER A 270 -11.76 3.78 5.82
C SER A 270 -12.94 4.05 4.88
N PRO A 271 -13.54 5.26 4.89
CA PRO A 271 -14.67 5.56 4.04
C PRO A 271 -14.25 5.55 2.55
N PRO A 272 -15.20 5.44 1.61
CA PRO A 272 -14.92 5.70 0.20
C PRO A 272 -14.15 7.02 0.02
N THR A 273 -13.16 7.03 -0.89
CA THR A 273 -12.25 8.17 -1.09
C THR A 273 -12.99 9.46 -1.49
N SER A 274 -14.14 9.35 -2.16
CA SER A 274 -15.01 10.49 -2.46
C SER A 274 -15.61 11.15 -1.21
N ILE A 275 -15.91 10.37 -0.17
CA ILE A 275 -16.35 10.88 1.13
C ILE A 275 -15.15 11.46 1.89
N LEU A 276 -14.01 10.76 1.88
CA LEU A 276 -12.78 11.27 2.50
C LEU A 276 -12.42 12.66 1.95
N ARG A 277 -12.43 12.83 0.62
CA ARG A 277 -12.18 14.12 -0.03
C ARG A 277 -13.07 15.23 0.52
N ARG A 278 -14.39 14.98 0.68
CA ARG A 278 -15.33 15.97 1.22
C ARG A 278 -15.06 16.31 2.69
N ILE A 279 -14.55 15.36 3.47
CA ILE A 279 -14.20 15.58 4.87
C ILE A 279 -12.95 16.46 4.97
N LEU A 280 -11.91 16.13 4.19
CA LEU A 280 -10.60 16.79 4.28
C LEU A 280 -10.55 18.14 3.56
N LEU A 281 -11.39 18.31 2.52
CA LEU A 281 -11.38 19.46 1.63
C LEU A 281 -12.80 20.06 1.55
N PRO A 282 -13.32 20.61 2.65
CA PRO A 282 -14.66 21.20 2.69
C PRO A 282 -14.79 22.44 1.79
#